data_AF-A0A090E1D3-F1
#
_entry.id   AF-A0A090E1D3-F1
#
_cell.length_a   1.000
_cell.length_b   1.000
_cell.length_c   1.000
_cell.angle_alpha   90.00
_cell.angle_beta   90.00
_cell.angle_gamma   90.00
#
_symmetry.space_group_name_H-M   'P 1'
#
loop_
_entity.id
_entity.type
_entity.pdbx_description
1 polymer ?
#
loop_
_entity_poly.entity_id
_entity_poly.type
_entity_poly.pdbx_seq_one_letter_code
_entity_poly.pdbx_strand_id
1 'polypeptide(L)'
;MPVDPPRSHKTTQADTDAFVLLIRRPVSALKDWLSSKEITEGAVFRGIDRWGNLKWRAPTPQAVNMILKRRAAAAGLDALLFSAHRLPAGYLTETAHRGIPLV
;
A
#
# COMPACT_ATOMS: atom_id res chain seq x y z
N MET A 1 29.13 30.38 -0.21
CA MET A 1 28.57 29.13 -0.77
C MET A 1 27.44 28.67 0.15
N PRO A 2 26.16 28.71 -0.26
CA PRO A 2 25.09 28.18 0.56
C PRO A 2 25.04 26.65 0.46
N VAL A 3 25.05 25.99 1.61
CA VAL A 3 24.87 24.54 1.77
C VAL A 3 23.38 24.23 1.64
N ASP A 4 23.01 23.36 0.71
CA ASP A 4 21.64 22.82 0.62
C ASP A 4 21.29 22.06 1.92
N PRO A 5 20.09 22.22 2.48
CA PRO A 5 19.67 21.46 3.65
C PRO A 5 19.48 19.97 3.28
N PRO A 6 19.75 19.03 4.21
CA PRO A 6 19.63 17.60 3.94
C PRO A 6 18.18 17.24 3.60
N ARG A 7 17.96 16.64 2.43
CA ARG A 7 16.69 16.04 2.04
C ARG A 7 16.30 15.01 3.10
N SER A 8 15.18 15.25 3.79
CA SER A 8 14.63 14.31 4.76
C SER A 8 14.13 13.06 4.04
N HIS A 9 15.01 12.09 3.85
CA HIS A 9 14.62 10.73 3.49
C HIS A 9 14.04 10.07 4.75
N LYS A 10 12.71 10.08 4.86
CA LYS A 10 12.00 9.28 5.86
C LYS A 10 12.03 7.82 5.40
N THR A 11 13.18 7.17 5.56
CA THR A 11 13.28 5.72 5.44
C THR A 11 12.85 5.15 6.79
N THR A 12 11.57 4.85 6.95
CA THR A 12 11.17 3.91 7.99
C THR A 12 11.74 2.56 7.56
N GLN A 13 12.84 2.18 8.20
CA GLN A 13 13.36 0.83 8.14
C GLN A 13 12.21 -0.09 8.59
N ALA A 14 11.96 -1.17 7.85
CA ALA A 14 11.05 -2.21 8.31
C ALA A 14 11.72 -2.87 9.50
N ASP A 15 11.49 -2.31 10.69
CA ASP A 15 11.93 -2.90 11.93
C ASP A 15 11.14 -4.19 12.13
N THR A 16 11.84 -5.26 12.48
CA THR A 16 11.28 -6.62 12.51
C THR A 16 10.13 -6.75 13.50
N ASP A 17 10.05 -5.83 14.48
CA ASP A 17 9.02 -5.78 15.53
C ASP A 17 7.98 -4.66 15.34
N ALA A 18 7.86 -4.10 14.12
CA ALA A 18 6.83 -3.11 13.85
C ALA A 18 5.43 -3.75 13.74
N PHE A 19 4.57 -3.49 14.73
CA PHE A 19 3.17 -3.88 14.68
C PHE A 19 2.29 -2.74 14.12
N VAL A 20 1.36 -3.08 13.23
CA VAL A 20 0.34 -2.16 12.71
C VAL A 20 -1.04 -2.71 13.02
N LEU A 21 -1.90 -1.88 13.63
CA LEU A 21 -3.29 -2.24 13.90
C LEU A 21 -4.11 -2.12 12.61
N LEU A 22 -4.81 -3.20 12.25
CA LEU A 22 -5.81 -3.21 11.19
C LEU A 22 -7.19 -3.34 11.83
N ILE A 23 -8.12 -2.47 11.45
CA ILE A 23 -9.51 -2.47 11.94
C ILE A 23 -10.50 -2.53 10.78
N ARG A 24 -11.65 -3.19 10.98
CA ARG A 24 -12.80 -3.19 10.06
C ARG A 24 -12.48 -3.75 8.65
N ARG A 25 -12.85 -3.03 7.58
CA ARG A 25 -12.83 -3.53 6.18
C ARG A 25 -11.46 -4.06 5.70
N PRO A 26 -10.31 -3.40 6.02
CA PRO A 26 -8.99 -3.97 5.74
C PRO A 26 -8.76 -5.36 6.34
N VAL A 27 -9.30 -5.65 7.52
CA VAL A 27 -9.17 -6.98 8.16
C VAL A 27 -9.89 -8.03 7.34
N SER A 28 -11.14 -7.77 6.94
CA SER A 28 -11.91 -8.70 6.13
C SER A 28 -11.26 -8.95 4.77
N ALA A 29 -10.84 -7.87 4.08
CA ALA A 29 -10.16 -7.99 2.79
C ALA A 29 -8.85 -8.78 2.87
N LEU A 30 -8.08 -8.59 3.95
CA LEU A 30 -6.85 -9.34 4.18
C LEU A 30 -7.13 -10.82 4.48
N LYS A 31 -8.15 -11.13 5.29
CA LYS A 31 -8.56 -12.51 5.57
C LYS A 31 -8.99 -13.22 4.28
N ASP A 32 -9.85 -12.59 3.49
CA ASP A 32 -10.34 -13.15 2.22
C ASP A 32 -9.17 -13.43 1.25
N TRP A 33 -8.19 -12.51 1.20
CA TRP A 33 -6.99 -12.69 0.40
C TRP A 33 -6.15 -13.90 0.87
N LEU A 34 -5.85 -13.99 2.16
CA LEU A 34 -5.05 -15.09 2.71
C LEU A 34 -5.73 -16.45 2.52
N SER A 35 -7.04 -16.52 2.80
CA SER A 35 -7.83 -17.74 2.67
C SER A 35 -7.99 -18.18 1.22
N SER A 36 -8.35 -17.27 0.31
CA SER A 36 -8.57 -17.63 -1.11
C SER A 36 -7.31 -18.13 -1.82
N LYS A 37 -6.13 -17.82 -1.28
CA LYS A 37 -4.82 -18.14 -1.86
C LYS A 37 -4.01 -19.13 -1.03
N GLU A 38 -4.59 -19.67 0.04
CA GLU A 38 -3.95 -20.64 0.96
C GLU A 38 -2.57 -20.17 1.45
N ILE A 39 -2.45 -18.86 1.73
CA ILE A 39 -1.18 -18.27 2.17
C ILE A 39 -1.05 -18.46 3.68
N THR A 40 -0.22 -19.42 4.08
CA THR A 40 0.08 -19.72 5.49
C THR A 40 1.42 -19.18 5.96
N GLU A 41 2.35 -18.90 5.04
CA GLU A 41 3.70 -18.44 5.36
C GLU A 41 4.31 -17.55 4.25
N GLY A 42 5.45 -16.92 4.56
CA GLY A 42 6.17 -16.08 3.61
C GLY A 42 5.50 -14.73 3.35
N ALA A 43 5.59 -14.23 2.11
CA ALA A 43 5.06 -12.93 1.76
C ALA A 43 3.52 -12.93 1.79
N VAL A 44 2.94 -12.03 2.59
CA VAL A 44 1.49 -11.82 2.71
C VAL A 44 0.88 -11.41 1.37
N PHE A 45 1.46 -10.39 0.73
CA PHE A 45 1.11 -10.02 -0.65
C PHE A 45 2.10 -10.65 -1.61
N ARG A 46 1.59 -11.24 -2.69
CA ARG A 46 2.36 -12.01 -3.65
C ARG A 46 2.16 -11.44 -5.04
N GLY A 47 3.23 -11.42 -5.84
CA GLY A 47 3.11 -11.04 -7.25
C GLY A 47 2.21 -12.04 -7.99
N ILE A 48 1.39 -11.56 -8.92
CA ILE A 48 0.57 -12.41 -9.79
C ILE A 48 1.09 -12.25 -11.22
N ASP A 49 1.35 -13.36 -11.92
CA ASP A 49 1.75 -13.32 -13.32
C ASP A 49 0.54 -13.14 -14.27
N ARG A 50 0.80 -13.03 -15.58
CA ARG A 50 -0.24 -12.81 -16.59
C ARG A 50 -1.21 -13.99 -16.77
N TRP A 51 -0.89 -15.15 -16.20
CA TRP A 51 -1.71 -16.37 -16.24
C TRP A 51 -2.47 -16.59 -14.93
N GLY A 52 -2.30 -15.70 -13.95
CA GLY A 52 -3.00 -15.76 -12.67
C GLY A 52 -2.25 -16.53 -11.59
N ASN A 53 -1.01 -16.98 -11.84
CA ASN A 53 -0.25 -17.74 -10.84
C ASN A 53 0.38 -16.79 -9.82
N LEU A 54 0.38 -17.24 -8.56
CA LEU A 54 1.04 -16.53 -7.47
C LEU A 54 2.53 -16.83 -7.45
N LYS A 55 3.32 -15.76 -7.33
CA LYS A 55 4.75 -15.85 -7.03
C LYS A 55 4.94 -16.00 -5.52
N TRP A 56 5.98 -16.71 -5.11
CA TRP A 56 6.36 -16.81 -3.70
C TRP A 56 6.80 -15.46 -3.10
N ARG A 57 7.41 -14.62 -3.93
CA ARG A 57 8.00 -13.34 -3.50
C ARG A 57 6.96 -12.22 -3.45
N ALA A 58 7.22 -11.27 -2.56
CA ALA A 58 6.48 -10.01 -2.50
C ALA A 58 6.49 -9.27 -3.85
N PRO A 59 5.44 -8.52 -4.19
CA PRO A 59 5.46 -7.64 -5.35
C PRO A 59 6.54 -6.57 -5.17
N THR A 60 7.13 -6.13 -6.27
CA THR A 60 8.09 -5.02 -6.23
C THR A 60 7.39 -3.72 -5.83
N PRO A 61 8.09 -2.74 -5.23
CA PRO A 61 7.51 -1.44 -4.91
C PRO A 61 6.87 -0.75 -6.12
N GLN A 62 7.47 -0.90 -7.30
CA GLN A 62 6.91 -0.42 -8.55
C GLN A 62 5.59 -1.10 -8.91
N ALA A 63 5.48 -2.42 -8.73
CA ALA A 63 4.24 -3.14 -8.99
C ALA A 63 3.12 -2.68 -8.06
N VAL A 64 3.39 -2.48 -6.76
CA VAL A 64 2.43 -1.92 -5.80
C VAL A 64 1.98 -0.53 -6.26
N ASN A 65 2.91 0.33 -6.68
CA ASN A 65 2.60 1.67 -7.17
C ASN A 65 1.71 1.65 -8.43
N MET A 66 1.98 0.73 -9.36
CA MET A 66 1.15 0.56 -10.56
C MET A 66 -0.26 0.06 -10.23
N ILE A 67 -0.39 -0.89 -9.30
CA ILE A 67 -1.69 -1.37 -8.81
C ILE A 67 -2.50 -0.20 -8.24
N LEU A 68 -1.87 0.62 -7.40
CA LEU A 68 -2.52 1.77 -6.79
C LEU A 68 -3.03 2.77 -7.84
N LYS A 69 -2.16 3.17 -8.78
CA LYS A 69 -2.53 4.10 -9.86
C LYS A 69 -3.68 3.57 -10.70
N ARG A 70 -3.65 2.27 -11.04
CA ARG A 70 -4.73 1.62 -11.79
C ARG A 70 -6.06 1.64 -11.01
N ARG A 71 -6.02 1.41 -9.69
CA ARG A 71 -7.23 1.46 -8.85
C ARG A 71 -7.75 2.88 -8.67
N ALA A 72 -6.88 3.87 -8.51
CA ALA A 72 -7.26 5.28 -8.45
C ALA A 72 -7.97 5.72 -9.74
N ALA A 73 -7.38 5.42 -10.90
CA ALA A 73 -7.99 5.71 -12.19
C ALA A 73 -9.35 5.01 -12.37
N ALA A 74 -9.45 3.73 -11.99
CA ALA A 74 -10.72 2.99 -12.05
C ALA A 74 -11.81 3.55 -11.12
N ALA A 75 -11.42 4.27 -10.07
CA ALA A 75 -12.33 4.99 -9.17
C ALA A 75 -12.62 6.44 -9.62
N GLY A 76 -12.14 6.85 -10.81
CA GLY A 76 -12.31 8.21 -11.33
C GLY A 76 -11.42 9.27 -10.66
N LEU A 77 -10.36 8.85 -9.97
CA LEU A 77 -9.41 9.74 -9.30
C LEU A 77 -8.20 10.03 -10.19
N ASP A 78 -7.55 11.19 -9.99
CA ASP A 78 -6.29 11.50 -10.67
C ASP A 78 -5.14 10.64 -10.14
N ALA A 79 -4.78 9.62 -10.91
CA ALA A 79 -3.73 8.67 -10.58
C ALA A 79 -2.33 9.30 -10.39
N LEU A 80 -2.07 10.52 -10.87
CA LEU A 80 -0.79 11.22 -10.66
C LEU A 80 -0.61 11.65 -9.20
N LEU A 81 -1.70 11.87 -8.48
CA LEU A 81 -1.67 12.25 -7.07
C LEU A 81 -1.32 11.06 -6.16
N PHE A 82 -1.55 9.84 -6.61
CA PHE A 82 -1.37 8.63 -5.81
C PHE A 82 0.01 7.99 -6.02
N SER A 83 0.67 7.66 -4.91
CA SER A 83 1.83 6.77 -4.90
C SER A 83 1.85 5.90 -3.64
N ALA A 84 2.42 4.70 -3.72
CA ALA A 84 2.52 3.80 -2.57
C ALA A 84 3.26 4.46 -1.38
N HIS A 85 4.24 5.33 -1.68
CA HIS A 85 5.00 6.09 -0.68
C HIS A 85 4.20 7.21 -0.02
N ARG A 86 3.21 7.77 -0.73
CA ARG A 86 2.33 8.84 -0.22
C ARG A 86 0.97 8.31 0.24
N LEU A 87 0.68 7.02 0.10
CA LEU A 87 -0.63 6.46 0.43
C LEU A 87 -1.07 6.73 1.87
N PRO A 88 -0.20 6.60 2.90
CA PRO A 88 -0.61 6.89 4.27
C PRO A 88 -0.97 8.36 4.48
N ALA A 89 -0.18 9.28 3.90
CA ALA A 89 -0.45 10.71 3.95
C ALA A 89 -1.68 11.09 3.10
N GLY A 90 -1.83 10.49 1.92
CA GLY A 90 -2.92 10.74 0.98
C GLY A 90 -4.25 10.18 1.43
N TYR A 91 -4.28 9.07 2.17
CA TYR A 91 -5.51 8.58 2.82
C TYR A 91 -5.98 9.54 3.91
N LEU A 92 -5.07 10.06 4.74
CA LEU A 92 -5.39 11.08 5.75
C LEU A 92 -5.86 12.39 5.10
N THR A 93 -5.21 12.84 4.02
CA THR A 93 -5.64 14.04 3.28
C THR A 93 -6.98 13.85 2.58
N GLU A 94 -7.23 12.70 1.94
CA GLU A 94 -8.53 12.44 1.28
C GLU A 94 -9.67 12.20 2.26
N THR A 95 -9.43 11.50 3.37
CA THR A 95 -10.46 11.34 4.43
C THR A 95 -10.79 12.69 5.07
N ALA A 96 -9.80 13.54 5.30
CA ALA A 96 -10.01 14.92 5.73
C ALA A 96 -10.76 15.77 4.69
N HIS A 97 -10.40 15.67 3.40
CA HIS A 97 -11.09 16.38 2.31
C HIS A 97 -12.54 15.92 2.11
N ARG A 98 -12.84 14.64 2.35
CA ARG A 98 -14.18 14.06 2.20
C ARG A 98 -15.00 14.08 3.49
N GLY A 99 -14.47 14.63 4.58
CA GLY A 99 -15.14 14.69 5.88
C GLY A 99 -15.49 13.33 6.47
N ILE A 100 -14.74 12.27 6.09
CA ILE A 100 -14.99 10.92 6.60
C ILE A 100 -14.21 10.78 7.91
N PRO A 101 -14.88 10.67 9.08
CA PRO A 101 -14.20 10.52 10.35
C PRO A 101 -13.38 9.22 10.36
N LEU A 102 -12.16 9.32 10.91
CA LEU A 102 -11.28 8.18 11.16
C LEU A 102 -11.80 7.38 12.36
N VAL A 103 -12.90 6.65 12.17
CA VAL A 103 -13.50 5.76 13.17
C VAL A 103 -13.83 4.39 12.58
#